data_AF-A0A954TKA5-F1
#
_entry.id   AF-A0A954TKA5-F1
#
_cell.length_a   1.000
_cell.length_b   1.000
_cell.length_c   1.000
_cell.angle_alpha   90.00
_cell.angle_beta   90.00
_cell.angle_gamma   90.00
#
_symmetry.space_group_name_H-M   'P 1'
#
loop_
_entity.id
_entity.type
_entity.pdbx_description
1 polymer ?
#
loop_
_entity_poly.entity_id
_entity_poly.type
_entity_poly.pdbx_seq_one_letter_code
_entity_poly.pdbx_strand_id
1 'polypeptide(L)'
;QSKIASDNHPQDKFDGRSYLQEYARRTYPKGDPTNLASDDDERLHRTEWTTLLLLGLMHTIGRAKSGHHRQFIAKCDDEGWLQMFAASEQDSERWMKFVADYLDRQIDVAEYFHWMRQFVGIFQMSRYLDDYIELFHAIEFINRPFLLTEVIHSRSSSLFQGGGVSAPPLSRVLGLGACFVVRELVRLEVLTNEHAMEHCFVPVKRVRNIFERLGCEDLDLQVQRWAMSSYMFHFIADRIGTERAGFCGDFDIPFQFISEDDDLTRQFFDTATLADKDGDDETEWGELVF
;
A
#
# COMPACT_ATOMS: atom_id res chain seq x y z
N GLN A 1 -31.26 -0.07 -43.07
CA GLN A 1 -30.45 -0.99 -42.24
C GLN A 1 -30.10 -0.25 -40.96
N SER A 2 -30.73 -0.66 -39.85
CA SER A 2 -30.61 -0.04 -38.54
C SER A 2 -29.24 -0.37 -37.94
N LYS A 3 -28.46 0.65 -37.59
CA LYS A 3 -27.27 0.52 -36.72
C LYS A 3 -27.77 0.50 -35.29
N ILE A 4 -27.85 -0.69 -34.71
CA ILE A 4 -27.96 -0.86 -33.26
C ILE A 4 -26.61 -0.43 -32.69
N ALA A 5 -26.64 0.66 -31.92
CA ALA A 5 -25.54 1.06 -31.06
C ALA A 5 -25.30 -0.08 -30.06
N SER A 6 -24.06 -0.57 -29.99
CA SER A 6 -23.65 -1.47 -28.92
C SER A 6 -23.63 -0.68 -27.62
N ASP A 7 -24.63 -0.92 -26.79
CA ASP A 7 -24.67 -0.47 -25.41
C ASP A 7 -23.42 -0.97 -24.68
N ASN A 8 -22.59 -0.02 -24.24
CA ASN A 8 -21.52 -0.28 -23.28
C ASN A 8 -22.16 -0.55 -21.92
N HIS A 9 -22.39 -1.82 -21.59
CA HIS A 9 -22.83 -2.21 -20.26
C HIS A 9 -21.69 -1.94 -19.24
N PRO A 10 -21.98 -1.35 -18.06
CA PRO A 10 -20.97 -1.09 -17.02
C PRO A 10 -20.29 -2.35 -16.45
N GLN A 11 -20.85 -3.54 -16.70
CA GLN A 11 -20.32 -4.81 -16.20
C GLN A 11 -19.06 -5.29 -16.95
N ASP A 12 -18.78 -4.75 -18.14
CA ASP A 12 -17.57 -5.09 -18.92
C ASP A 12 -16.34 -4.28 -18.51
N LYS A 13 -16.46 -3.34 -17.56
CA LYS A 13 -15.37 -2.38 -17.34
C LYS A 13 -14.14 -2.98 -16.68
N PHE A 14 -14.24 -4.05 -15.90
CA PHE A 14 -13.06 -4.67 -15.30
C PHE A 14 -13.31 -6.11 -14.81
N ASP A 15 -12.58 -7.09 -15.36
CA ASP A 15 -12.33 -8.35 -14.67
C ASP A 15 -11.24 -8.15 -13.58
N GLY A 16 -11.13 -9.05 -12.60
CA GLY A 16 -10.15 -8.90 -11.50
C GLY A 16 -8.70 -8.73 -11.96
N ARG A 17 -8.34 -9.26 -13.14
CA ARG A 17 -6.99 -9.14 -13.71
C ARG A 17 -6.71 -7.75 -14.27
N SER A 18 -7.71 -7.14 -14.91
CA SER A 18 -7.61 -5.78 -15.46
C SER A 18 -7.45 -4.72 -14.37
N TYR A 19 -8.03 -4.91 -13.18
CA TYR A 19 -7.83 -4.01 -12.02
C TYR A 19 -6.39 -4.03 -11.51
N LEU A 20 -5.80 -5.23 -11.37
CA LEU A 20 -4.43 -5.35 -10.86
C LEU A 20 -3.39 -4.83 -11.84
N GLN A 21 -3.62 -5.03 -13.14
CA GLN A 21 -2.77 -4.43 -14.16
C GLN A 21 -2.85 -2.89 -14.13
N GLU A 22 -4.04 -2.33 -13.95
CA GLU A 22 -4.22 -0.88 -13.83
C GLU A 22 -3.61 -0.34 -12.53
N TYR A 23 -3.74 -1.08 -11.41
CA TYR A 23 -3.06 -0.75 -10.17
C TYR A 23 -1.55 -0.73 -10.37
N ALA A 24 -0.98 -1.76 -10.97
CA ALA A 24 0.44 -1.85 -11.21
C ALA A 24 0.95 -0.68 -12.07
N ARG A 25 0.22 -0.38 -13.15
CA ARG A 25 0.48 0.76 -14.03
C ARG A 25 0.42 2.11 -13.31
N ARG A 26 -0.46 2.27 -12.32
CA ARG A 26 -0.60 3.52 -11.54
C ARG A 26 0.44 3.66 -10.44
N THR A 27 0.92 2.55 -9.90
CA THR A 27 1.76 2.52 -8.69
C THR A 27 3.24 2.42 -9.03
N TYR A 28 3.63 1.48 -9.90
CA TYR A 28 5.02 1.13 -10.14
C TYR A 28 5.66 1.90 -11.29
N PRO A 29 6.93 2.34 -11.16
CA PRO A 29 7.58 3.19 -12.17
C PRO A 29 7.60 2.58 -13.57
N LYS A 30 7.81 1.27 -13.66
CA LYS A 30 7.84 0.51 -14.92
C LYS A 30 6.47 -0.05 -15.33
N GLY A 31 5.45 0.17 -14.50
CA GLY A 31 4.10 -0.35 -14.71
C GLY A 31 3.87 -1.79 -14.24
N ASP A 32 4.92 -2.47 -13.78
CA ASP A 32 4.88 -3.82 -13.21
C ASP A 32 5.44 -3.81 -11.78
N PRO A 33 4.99 -4.72 -10.90
CA PRO A 33 5.49 -4.81 -9.53
C PRO A 33 6.99 -5.09 -9.43
N THR A 34 7.56 -4.73 -8.29
CA THR A 34 8.97 -4.97 -7.99
C THR A 34 9.28 -6.47 -7.90
N ASN A 35 10.38 -6.91 -8.50
CA ASN A 35 10.81 -8.31 -8.43
C ASN A 35 11.70 -8.56 -7.20
N LEU A 36 11.07 -8.72 -6.04
CA LEU A 36 11.76 -8.85 -4.75
C LEU A 36 12.21 -10.28 -4.44
N ALA A 37 11.66 -11.29 -5.12
CA ALA A 37 11.97 -12.69 -4.89
C ALA A 37 13.30 -13.13 -5.55
N SER A 38 13.78 -12.38 -6.53
CA SER A 38 15.04 -12.65 -7.21
C SER A 38 16.20 -11.99 -6.45
N ASP A 39 17.19 -12.78 -6.03
CA ASP A 39 18.44 -12.31 -5.42
C ASP A 39 19.68 -12.52 -6.32
N ASP A 40 19.50 -13.06 -7.53
CA ASP A 40 20.56 -13.35 -8.51
C ASP A 40 21.46 -12.14 -8.84
N ASP A 41 20.92 -10.92 -8.82
CA ASP A 41 21.66 -9.67 -9.01
C ASP A 41 21.43 -8.75 -7.82
N GLU A 42 22.45 -8.63 -6.96
CA GLU A 42 22.42 -7.79 -5.76
C GLU A 42 22.05 -6.33 -6.07
N ARG A 43 22.55 -5.76 -7.16
CA ARG A 43 22.26 -4.35 -7.51
C ARG A 43 20.80 -4.18 -7.92
N LEU A 44 20.29 -5.13 -8.69
CA LEU A 44 18.88 -5.15 -9.07
C LEU A 44 18.01 -5.32 -7.82
N HIS A 45 18.32 -6.30 -6.97
CA HIS A 45 17.58 -6.58 -5.74
C HIS A 45 17.49 -5.34 -4.83
N ARG A 46 18.61 -4.65 -4.60
CA ARG A 46 18.64 -3.39 -3.83
C ARG A 46 17.80 -2.28 -4.49
N THR A 47 17.79 -2.22 -5.82
CA THR A 47 17.00 -1.24 -6.59
C THR A 47 15.50 -1.52 -6.46
N GLU A 48 15.09 -2.78 -6.51
CA GLU A 48 13.70 -3.21 -6.32
C GLU A 48 13.20 -2.89 -4.91
N TRP A 49 13.99 -3.21 -3.87
CA TRP A 49 13.67 -2.84 -2.48
C TRP A 49 13.63 -1.33 -2.26
N THR A 50 14.59 -0.59 -2.83
CA THR A 50 14.59 0.88 -2.78
C THR A 50 13.32 1.45 -3.41
N THR A 51 12.87 0.87 -4.52
CA THR A 51 11.62 1.26 -5.19
C THR A 51 10.42 1.04 -4.29
N LEU A 52 10.28 -0.15 -3.67
CA LEU A 52 9.19 -0.45 -2.75
C LEU A 52 9.16 0.51 -1.54
N LEU A 53 10.32 0.75 -0.93
CA LEU A 53 10.44 1.62 0.24
C LEU A 53 10.19 3.08 -0.10
N LEU A 54 10.62 3.55 -1.28
CA LEU A 54 10.28 4.89 -1.78
C LEU A 54 8.77 5.03 -2.01
N LEU A 55 8.12 4.04 -2.63
CA LEU A 55 6.66 4.05 -2.76
C LEU A 55 5.98 4.16 -1.39
N GLY A 56 6.41 3.35 -0.41
CA GLY A 56 5.96 3.43 0.98
C GLY A 56 6.17 4.83 1.60
N LEU A 57 7.37 5.41 1.47
CA LEU A 57 7.69 6.76 1.95
C LEU A 57 6.72 7.80 1.37
N MET A 58 6.38 7.68 0.08
CA MET A 58 5.51 8.65 -0.59
C MET A 58 4.06 8.65 -0.09
N HIS A 59 3.61 7.58 0.59
CA HIS A 59 2.31 7.59 1.29
C HIS A 59 2.23 8.61 2.44
N THR A 60 3.36 9.21 2.86
CA THR A 60 3.36 10.34 3.81
C THR A 60 3.00 11.67 3.15
N ILE A 61 3.04 11.75 1.81
CA ILE A 61 2.71 12.96 1.05
C ILE A 61 1.19 13.02 0.85
N GLY A 62 0.53 13.83 1.66
CA GLY A 62 -0.91 14.04 1.53
C GLY A 62 -1.32 14.70 0.20
N ARG A 63 -2.54 14.39 -0.27
CA ARG A 63 -3.21 14.99 -1.44
C ARG A 63 -2.52 14.77 -2.80
N ALA A 64 -1.43 14.03 -2.84
CA ALA A 64 -0.84 13.56 -4.10
C ALA A 64 -1.63 12.38 -4.66
N LYS A 65 -1.74 12.29 -5.99
CA LYS A 65 -2.28 11.11 -6.68
C LYS A 65 -1.16 10.07 -6.81
N SER A 66 -1.49 8.78 -6.74
CA SER A 66 -0.52 7.67 -6.88
C SER A 66 0.35 7.79 -8.13
N GLY A 67 -0.23 8.22 -9.25
CA GLY A 67 0.49 8.47 -10.49
C GLY A 67 1.64 9.49 -10.38
N HIS A 68 1.59 10.45 -9.46
CA HIS A 68 2.69 11.41 -9.25
C HIS A 68 3.86 10.77 -8.48
N HIS A 69 3.60 9.84 -7.55
CA HIS A 69 4.67 9.09 -6.88
C HIS A 69 5.42 8.21 -7.87
N ARG A 70 4.68 7.51 -8.72
CA ARG A 70 5.21 6.74 -9.84
C ARG A 70 6.13 7.56 -10.74
N GLN A 71 5.65 8.72 -11.20
CA GLN A 71 6.40 9.59 -12.12
C GLN A 71 7.67 10.14 -11.49
N PHE A 72 7.65 10.50 -10.20
CA PHE A 72 8.85 10.92 -9.49
C PHE A 72 9.91 9.81 -9.46
N ILE A 73 9.52 8.57 -9.09
CA ILE A 73 10.47 7.45 -9.02
C ILE A 73 10.99 7.08 -10.41
N ALA A 74 10.14 7.09 -11.44
CA ALA A 74 10.56 6.89 -12.82
C ALA A 74 11.60 7.95 -13.25
N LYS A 75 11.39 9.21 -12.91
CA LYS A 75 12.38 10.28 -13.14
C LYS A 75 13.68 10.02 -12.38
N CYS A 76 13.62 9.57 -11.13
CA CYS A 76 14.82 9.19 -10.38
C CYS A 76 15.58 8.05 -11.06
N ASP A 77 14.89 7.09 -11.68
CA ASP A 77 15.50 6.00 -12.45
C ASP A 77 16.18 6.54 -13.72
N ASP A 78 15.46 7.35 -14.51
CA ASP A 78 15.96 7.96 -15.75
C ASP A 78 17.21 8.83 -15.52
N GLU A 79 17.30 9.49 -14.36
CA GLU A 79 18.41 10.38 -13.99
C GLU A 79 19.57 9.64 -13.28
N GLY A 80 19.45 8.32 -13.08
CA GLY A 80 20.45 7.51 -12.37
C GLY A 80 20.48 7.72 -10.85
N TRP A 81 19.49 8.41 -10.30
CA TRP A 81 19.36 8.69 -8.87
C TRP A 81 18.85 7.47 -8.10
N LEU A 82 17.99 6.66 -8.70
CA LEU A 82 17.48 5.46 -8.05
C LEU A 82 18.62 4.47 -7.73
N GLN A 83 19.57 4.30 -8.65
CA GLN A 83 20.77 3.48 -8.45
C GLN A 83 21.72 4.09 -7.42
N MET A 84 21.78 5.42 -7.32
CA MET A 84 22.49 6.10 -6.23
C MET A 84 21.86 5.76 -4.88
N PHE A 85 20.53 5.81 -4.78
CA PHE A 85 19.81 5.48 -3.55
C PHE A 85 19.90 4.00 -3.20
N ALA A 86 20.03 3.11 -4.19
CA ALA A 86 20.18 1.69 -3.98
C ALA A 86 21.63 1.25 -3.72
N ALA A 87 22.63 2.13 -3.79
CA ALA A 87 24.03 1.75 -3.61
C ALA A 87 24.29 1.17 -2.19
N SER A 88 25.22 0.23 -2.07
CA SER A 88 25.68 -0.29 -0.77
C SER A 88 26.54 0.72 -0.02
N GLU A 89 27.44 1.41 -0.73
CA GLU A 89 28.25 2.47 -0.17
C GLU A 89 27.58 3.84 -0.34
N GLN A 90 27.44 4.55 0.78
CA GLN A 90 26.85 5.88 0.81
C GLN A 90 27.91 6.97 0.80
N ASP A 91 27.92 7.75 -0.28
CA ASP A 91 28.80 8.90 -0.46
C ASP A 91 28.05 10.22 -0.22
N SER A 92 28.30 10.85 0.92
CA SER A 92 27.67 12.13 1.31
C SER A 92 27.92 13.25 0.28
N GLU A 93 29.06 13.28 -0.40
CA GLU A 93 29.35 14.31 -1.41
C GLU A 93 28.45 14.11 -2.63
N ARG A 94 28.29 12.86 -3.08
CA ARG A 94 27.38 12.51 -4.18
C ARG A 94 25.93 12.85 -3.86
N TRP A 95 25.49 12.64 -2.62
CA TRP A 95 24.16 13.03 -2.15
C TRP A 95 23.95 14.54 -2.11
N MET A 96 24.93 15.30 -1.62
CA MET A 96 24.85 16.77 -1.63
C MET A 96 24.88 17.34 -3.05
N LYS A 97 25.68 16.75 -3.93
CA LYS A 97 25.70 17.09 -5.35
C LYS A 97 24.34 16.84 -5.99
N PHE A 98 23.69 15.72 -5.70
CA PHE A 98 22.33 15.43 -6.18
C PHE A 98 21.33 16.54 -5.78
N VAL A 99 21.35 16.99 -4.53
CA VAL A 99 20.47 18.07 -4.07
C VAL A 99 20.78 19.38 -4.79
N ALA A 100 22.06 19.73 -4.94
CA ALA A 100 22.48 20.91 -5.68
C ALA A 100 22.03 20.85 -7.14
N ASP A 101 22.33 19.75 -7.83
CA ASP A 101 21.96 19.52 -9.23
C ASP A 101 20.42 19.56 -9.41
N TYR A 102 19.64 19.05 -8.45
CA TYR A 102 18.17 19.17 -8.45
C TYR A 102 17.72 20.64 -8.36
N LEU A 103 18.29 21.42 -7.43
CA LEU A 103 17.92 22.82 -7.21
C LEU A 103 18.30 23.71 -8.39
N ASP A 104 19.48 23.51 -8.97
CA ASP A 104 20.01 24.31 -10.09
C ASP A 104 19.20 24.12 -11.38
N ARG A 105 18.49 22.99 -11.53
CA ARG A 105 17.61 22.70 -12.67
C ARG A 105 16.23 23.36 -12.58
N GLN A 106 15.87 23.94 -11.43
CA GLN A 106 14.56 24.55 -11.23
C GLN A 106 14.56 25.99 -11.78
N ILE A 107 13.75 26.24 -12.82
CA ILE A 107 13.68 27.56 -13.47
C ILE A 107 12.51 28.36 -12.89
N ASP A 108 11.27 27.94 -13.14
CA ASP A 108 10.05 28.68 -12.73
C ASP A 108 9.23 27.97 -11.66
N VAL A 109 9.20 26.64 -11.69
CA VAL A 109 8.45 25.79 -10.75
C VAL A 109 9.37 24.70 -10.24
N ALA A 110 9.42 24.53 -8.92
CA ALA A 110 10.17 23.44 -8.28
C ALA A 110 9.43 22.10 -8.47
N GLU A 111 9.71 21.43 -9.60
CA GLU A 111 9.13 20.14 -9.95
C GLU A 111 9.45 19.10 -8.87
N TYR A 112 8.46 18.36 -8.38
CA TYR A 112 8.62 17.38 -7.30
C TYR A 112 9.16 17.92 -5.96
N PHE A 113 9.07 19.23 -5.68
CA PHE A 113 9.54 19.79 -4.42
C PHE A 113 8.99 19.08 -3.18
N HIS A 114 7.72 18.68 -3.19
CA HIS A 114 7.11 17.94 -2.07
C HIS A 114 7.73 16.55 -1.83
N TRP A 115 8.24 15.89 -2.87
CA TRP A 115 8.96 14.63 -2.78
C TRP A 115 10.38 14.87 -2.28
N MET A 116 11.04 15.91 -2.81
CA MET A 116 12.38 16.30 -2.37
C MET A 116 12.42 16.77 -0.91
N ARG A 117 11.30 17.26 -0.34
CA ARG A 117 11.19 17.49 1.11
C ARG A 117 11.35 16.22 1.95
N GLN A 118 11.19 15.03 1.36
CA GLN A 118 11.44 13.75 2.01
C GLN A 118 12.90 13.30 1.94
N PHE A 119 13.82 14.15 1.46
CA PHE A 119 15.24 13.84 1.29
C PHE A 119 15.88 13.12 2.48
N VAL A 120 15.63 13.59 3.71
CA VAL A 120 16.18 12.94 4.92
C VAL A 120 15.69 11.50 5.06
N GLY A 121 14.41 11.24 4.76
CA GLY A 121 13.84 9.90 4.73
C GLY A 121 14.43 9.03 3.63
N ILE A 122 14.62 9.59 2.42
CA ILE A 122 15.25 8.90 1.29
C ILE A 122 16.70 8.50 1.64
N PHE A 123 17.48 9.44 2.18
CA PHE A 123 18.85 9.19 2.63
C PHE A 123 18.92 8.17 3.77
N GLN A 124 18.02 8.26 4.75
CA GLN A 124 17.94 7.29 5.84
C GLN A 124 17.66 5.88 5.29
N MET A 125 16.68 5.71 4.39
CA MET A 125 16.36 4.42 3.78
C MET A 125 17.53 3.86 2.99
N SER A 126 18.17 4.69 2.18
CA SER A 126 19.34 4.29 1.41
C SER A 126 20.51 3.82 2.28
N ARG A 127 20.80 4.57 3.35
CA ARG A 127 21.92 4.28 4.25
C ARG A 127 21.76 3.01 5.08
N TYR A 128 20.52 2.66 5.42
CA TYR A 128 20.22 1.51 6.26
C TYR A 128 19.39 0.48 5.49
N LEU A 129 19.55 0.42 4.16
CA LEU A 129 18.70 -0.40 3.30
C LEU A 129 18.72 -1.87 3.72
N ASP A 130 19.91 -2.44 3.95
CA ASP A 130 20.06 -3.85 4.32
C ASP A 130 19.39 -4.17 5.66
N ASP A 131 19.62 -3.33 6.67
CA ASP A 131 18.92 -3.42 7.95
C ASP A 131 17.39 -3.39 7.77
N TYR A 132 16.87 -2.52 6.90
CA TYR A 132 15.42 -2.45 6.65
C TYR A 132 14.88 -3.67 5.90
N ILE A 133 15.63 -4.21 4.94
CA ILE A 133 15.28 -5.46 4.24
C ILE A 133 15.18 -6.60 5.26
N GLU A 134 16.18 -6.75 6.14
CA GLU A 134 16.18 -7.75 7.20
C GLU A 134 15.00 -7.59 8.16
N LEU A 135 14.65 -6.35 8.55
CA LEU A 135 13.50 -6.08 9.42
C LEU A 135 12.17 -6.57 8.82
N PHE A 136 11.95 -6.35 7.53
CA PHE A 136 10.73 -6.79 6.87
C PHE A 136 10.73 -8.30 6.62
N HIS A 137 11.86 -8.90 6.25
CA HIS A 137 11.96 -10.36 6.13
C HIS A 137 11.74 -11.09 7.47
N ALA A 138 12.14 -10.47 8.59
CA ALA A 138 11.95 -11.06 9.90
C ALA A 138 10.47 -11.28 10.28
N ILE A 139 9.54 -10.58 9.63
CA ILE A 139 8.10 -10.81 9.78
C ILE A 139 7.75 -12.28 9.53
N GLU A 140 8.41 -12.92 8.55
CA GLU A 140 8.13 -14.31 8.17
C GLU A 140 8.25 -15.27 9.35
N PHE A 141 9.18 -14.99 10.27
CA PHE A 141 9.49 -15.86 11.40
C PHE A 141 8.69 -15.54 12.68
N ILE A 142 7.78 -14.57 12.64
CA ILE A 142 6.96 -14.21 13.80
C ILE A 142 5.75 -15.16 13.89
N ASN A 143 5.82 -16.13 14.80
CA ASN A 143 4.77 -17.16 14.98
C ASN A 143 3.66 -16.76 15.97
N ARG A 144 3.35 -15.46 16.05
CA ARG A 144 2.29 -14.92 16.91
C ARG A 144 1.71 -13.63 16.30
N PRO A 145 0.52 -13.21 16.72
CA PRO A 145 0.07 -11.84 16.48
C PRO A 145 1.10 -10.83 16.99
N PHE A 146 1.33 -9.78 16.21
CA PHE A 146 2.30 -8.73 16.51
C PHE A 146 1.76 -7.35 16.16
N LEU A 147 2.35 -6.32 16.75
CA LEU A 147 2.10 -4.95 16.32
C LEU A 147 3.14 -4.58 15.27
N LEU A 148 2.71 -3.92 14.19
CA LEU A 148 3.64 -3.43 13.16
C LEU A 148 4.75 -2.51 13.73
N THR A 149 4.48 -1.83 14.85
CA THR A 149 5.47 -1.04 15.60
C THR A 149 6.64 -1.87 16.11
N GLU A 150 6.44 -3.15 16.43
CA GLU A 150 7.53 -4.07 16.81
C GLU A 150 8.52 -4.29 15.66
N VAL A 151 8.09 -4.10 14.41
CA VAL A 151 8.94 -4.20 13.21
C VAL A 151 9.59 -2.86 12.87
N ILE A 152 8.80 -1.78 12.78
CA ILE A 152 9.28 -0.46 12.31
C ILE A 152 10.01 0.37 13.39
N HIS A 153 10.03 -0.10 14.65
CA HIS A 153 10.80 0.46 15.76
C HIS A 153 11.95 -0.46 16.19
N SER A 154 12.73 -0.92 15.21
CA SER A 154 13.86 -1.86 15.33
C SER A 154 14.71 -1.70 16.59
N ARG A 155 15.28 -0.51 16.85
CA ARG A 155 16.18 -0.25 18.00
C ARG A 155 15.56 -0.47 19.38
N SER A 156 14.25 -0.34 19.50
CA SER A 156 13.53 -0.51 20.78
C SER A 156 12.77 -1.83 20.86
N SER A 157 12.75 -2.60 19.77
CA SER A 157 12.01 -3.85 19.69
C SER A 157 12.80 -4.99 20.31
N SER A 158 12.13 -5.81 21.11
CA SER A 158 12.69 -7.06 21.62
C SER A 158 12.91 -8.10 20.51
N LEU A 159 12.20 -7.99 19.38
CA LEU A 159 12.31 -8.91 18.24
C LEU A 159 13.73 -8.93 17.64
N PHE A 160 14.44 -7.80 17.71
CA PHE A 160 15.75 -7.63 17.07
C PHE A 160 16.90 -7.53 18.08
N GLN A 161 16.65 -7.86 19.35
CA GLN A 161 17.71 -7.87 20.36
C GLN A 161 18.75 -8.95 20.04
N GLY A 162 20.02 -8.54 19.91
CA GLY A 162 21.14 -9.44 19.63
C GLY A 162 21.35 -9.79 18.15
N GLY A 163 20.49 -9.32 17.24
CA GLY A 163 20.54 -9.61 15.80
C GLY A 163 21.42 -8.66 14.96
N GLY A 164 22.07 -7.67 15.58
CA GLY A 164 22.96 -6.73 14.88
C GLY A 164 22.28 -5.56 14.15
N VAL A 165 20.99 -5.67 13.85
CA VAL A 165 20.19 -4.60 13.21
C VAL A 165 20.18 -3.33 14.07
N SER A 166 20.65 -2.21 13.53
CA SER A 166 20.78 -0.93 14.26
C SER A 166 20.25 0.28 13.48
N ALA A 167 19.31 0.05 12.56
CA ALA A 167 18.70 1.12 11.80
C ALA A 167 17.82 2.06 12.65
N PRO A 168 17.76 3.37 12.34
CA PRO A 168 16.78 4.27 12.95
C PRO A 168 15.32 3.86 12.66
N PRO A 169 14.35 4.30 13.47
CA PRO A 169 12.95 3.90 13.30
C PRO A 169 12.35 4.41 11.98
N LEU A 170 11.52 3.57 11.34
CA LEU A 170 10.81 3.90 10.08
C LEU A 170 9.45 4.57 10.31
N SER A 171 8.94 4.60 11.54
CA SER A 171 7.59 5.09 11.85
C SER A 171 7.25 6.49 11.30
N ARG A 172 8.17 7.45 11.35
CA ARG A 172 7.95 8.79 10.75
C ARG A 172 8.30 8.85 9.27
N VAL A 173 9.17 7.96 8.82
CA VAL A 173 9.64 7.88 7.43
C VAL A 173 8.54 7.30 6.55
N LEU A 174 8.02 6.13 6.90
CA LEU A 174 6.98 5.47 6.12
C LEU A 174 5.56 5.93 6.48
N GLY A 175 5.31 6.32 7.74
CA GLY A 175 3.95 6.61 8.19
C GLY A 175 3.00 5.45 7.85
N LEU A 176 1.86 5.73 7.21
CA LEU A 176 0.93 4.68 6.74
C LEU A 176 1.51 3.79 5.63
N GLY A 177 2.57 4.24 4.97
CA GLY A 177 3.30 3.46 3.98
C GLY A 177 3.94 2.19 4.52
N ALA A 178 4.07 2.03 5.85
CA ALA A 178 4.50 0.76 6.43
C ALA A 178 3.50 -0.37 6.11
N CYS A 179 2.19 -0.08 6.20
CA CYS A 179 1.15 -1.04 5.79
C CYS A 179 1.22 -1.32 4.28
N PHE A 180 1.54 -0.30 3.46
CA PHE A 180 1.74 -0.48 2.02
C PHE A 180 2.88 -1.46 1.73
N VAL A 181 4.02 -1.30 2.43
CA VAL A 181 5.18 -2.20 2.26
C VAL A 181 4.79 -3.63 2.64
N VAL A 182 4.19 -3.85 3.81
CA VAL A 182 3.78 -5.20 4.23
C VAL A 182 2.76 -5.81 3.27
N ARG A 183 1.76 -5.04 2.83
CA ARG A 183 0.79 -5.50 1.83
C ARG A 183 1.46 -5.96 0.55
N GLU A 184 2.38 -5.17 -0.02
CA GLU A 184 3.05 -5.60 -1.26
C GLU A 184 3.93 -6.83 -1.05
N LEU A 185 4.59 -6.97 0.11
CA LEU A 185 5.37 -8.16 0.40
C LEU A 185 4.50 -9.42 0.48
N VAL A 186 3.31 -9.34 1.07
CA VAL A 186 2.33 -10.44 1.07
C VAL A 186 1.75 -10.69 -0.32
N ARG A 187 1.33 -9.63 -1.03
CA ARG A 187 0.74 -9.72 -2.38
C ARG A 187 1.71 -10.28 -3.42
N LEU A 188 3.01 -10.06 -3.24
CA LEU A 188 4.08 -10.56 -4.10
C LEU A 188 4.69 -11.87 -3.57
N GLU A 189 4.09 -12.49 -2.55
CA GLU A 189 4.51 -13.77 -1.98
C GLU A 189 5.95 -13.77 -1.44
N VAL A 190 6.48 -12.59 -1.10
CA VAL A 190 7.76 -12.43 -0.37
C VAL A 190 7.57 -12.81 1.10
N LEU A 191 6.37 -12.56 1.63
CA LEU A 191 5.94 -13.01 2.95
C LEU A 191 4.72 -13.93 2.80
N THR A 192 4.73 -15.05 3.51
CA THR A 192 3.61 -16.00 3.57
C THR A 192 2.99 -16.09 4.97
N ASN A 193 3.57 -15.37 5.94
CA ASN A 193 3.09 -15.31 7.31
C ASN A 193 1.64 -14.81 7.41
N GLU A 194 0.77 -15.62 8.01
CA GLU A 194 -0.66 -15.33 8.17
C GLU A 194 -0.94 -14.09 9.04
N HIS A 195 -0.11 -13.83 10.05
CA HIS A 195 -0.26 -12.66 10.93
C HIS A 195 0.10 -11.35 10.21
N ALA A 196 0.87 -11.40 9.12
CA ALA A 196 1.17 -10.23 8.31
C ALA A 196 -0.08 -9.66 7.62
N MET A 197 -1.10 -10.48 7.38
CA MET A 197 -2.36 -10.06 6.72
C MET A 197 -3.08 -8.95 7.50
N GLU A 198 -2.99 -8.95 8.83
CA GLU A 198 -3.56 -7.90 9.69
C GLU A 198 -2.95 -6.52 9.43
N HIS A 199 -1.80 -6.44 8.76
CA HIS A 199 -1.08 -5.21 8.47
C HIS A 199 -1.15 -4.77 7.00
N CYS A 200 -1.94 -5.48 6.18
CA CYS A 200 -2.01 -5.29 4.74
C CYS A 200 -3.10 -4.31 4.27
N PHE A 201 -3.99 -3.85 5.16
CA PHE A 201 -4.96 -2.81 4.83
C PHE A 201 -4.34 -1.42 5.03
N VAL A 202 -4.03 -0.71 3.94
CA VAL A 202 -3.46 0.64 4.05
C VAL A 202 -4.55 1.66 4.41
N PRO A 203 -4.55 2.27 5.62
CA PRO A 203 -5.68 3.05 6.11
C PRO A 203 -5.63 4.51 5.61
N VAL A 204 -5.41 4.69 4.31
CA VAL A 204 -5.50 6.01 3.67
C VAL A 204 -6.93 6.54 3.74
N LYS A 205 -7.09 7.87 3.78
CA LYS A 205 -8.40 8.53 4.00
C LYS A 205 -9.52 7.97 3.13
N ARG A 206 -9.26 7.79 1.83
CA ARG A 206 -10.27 7.30 0.88
C ARG A 206 -10.77 5.88 1.20
N VAL A 207 -9.88 4.99 1.65
CA VAL A 207 -10.24 3.62 2.06
C VAL A 207 -10.97 3.68 3.38
N ARG A 208 -10.50 4.46 4.36
CA ARG A 208 -11.20 4.66 5.64
C ARG A 208 -12.63 5.16 5.44
N ASN A 209 -12.85 6.13 4.55
CA ASN A 209 -14.20 6.60 4.23
C ASN A 209 -15.13 5.49 3.72
N ILE A 210 -14.62 4.51 2.97
CA ILE A 210 -15.41 3.36 2.51
C ILE A 210 -15.74 2.46 3.69
N PHE A 211 -14.76 2.16 4.55
CA PHE A 211 -14.95 1.35 5.75
C PHE A 211 -15.90 1.99 6.76
N GLU A 212 -15.80 3.30 6.99
CA GLU A 212 -16.74 4.05 7.84
C GLU A 212 -18.17 3.92 7.30
N ARG A 213 -18.37 4.01 5.98
CA ARG A 213 -19.69 3.80 5.35
C ARG A 213 -20.18 2.35 5.44
N LEU A 214 -19.28 1.38 5.56
CA LEU A 214 -19.62 -0.02 5.82
C LEU A 214 -19.96 -0.28 7.30
N GLY A 215 -19.80 0.72 8.18
CA GLY A 215 -20.04 0.59 9.62
C GLY A 215 -18.80 0.19 10.43
N CYS A 216 -17.59 0.34 9.88
CA CYS A 216 -16.35 0.23 10.64
C CYS A 216 -16.10 1.56 11.34
N GLU A 217 -16.51 1.64 12.61
CA GLU A 217 -16.39 2.85 13.44
C GLU A 217 -14.96 3.05 13.99
N ASP A 218 -14.72 4.20 14.62
CA ASP A 218 -13.47 4.55 15.33
C ASP A 218 -12.17 4.54 14.51
N LEU A 219 -12.28 4.79 13.20
CA LEU A 219 -11.13 4.95 12.32
C LEU A 219 -10.49 6.35 12.45
N ASP A 220 -9.96 6.71 13.63
CA ASP A 220 -9.13 7.92 13.84
C ASP A 220 -7.60 7.67 13.83
N LEU A 221 -6.90 8.32 12.88
CA LEU A 221 -5.44 8.27 12.71
C LEU A 221 -4.65 8.91 13.86
N GLN A 222 -5.27 9.76 14.68
CA GLN A 222 -4.59 10.39 15.82
C GLN A 222 -4.39 9.41 16.98
N VAL A 223 -5.22 8.36 17.05
CA VAL A 223 -5.24 7.41 18.17
C VAL A 223 -4.53 6.10 17.81
N GLN A 224 -4.74 5.58 16.59
CA GLN A 224 -4.40 4.18 16.25
C GLN A 224 -3.73 4.01 14.86
N ARG A 225 -2.75 4.85 14.51
CA ARG A 225 -2.23 5.00 13.13
C ARG A 225 -1.99 3.70 12.34
N TRP A 226 -1.30 2.71 12.92
CA TRP A 226 -1.04 1.41 12.26
C TRP A 226 -1.99 0.31 12.71
N ALA A 227 -2.46 0.36 13.96
CA ALA A 227 -3.42 -0.61 14.50
C ALA A 227 -4.74 -0.62 13.71
N MET A 228 -5.08 0.49 13.05
CA MET A 228 -6.19 0.58 12.10
C MET A 228 -6.20 -0.52 11.03
N SER A 229 -5.04 -0.91 10.51
CA SER A 229 -5.01 -1.99 9.51
C SER A 229 -5.57 -3.28 10.09
N SER A 230 -5.22 -3.61 11.34
CA SER A 230 -5.69 -4.82 12.02
C SER A 230 -7.18 -4.72 12.32
N TYR A 231 -7.67 -3.55 12.76
CA TYR A 231 -9.11 -3.33 12.93
C TYR A 231 -9.90 -3.48 11.63
N MET A 232 -9.40 -2.92 10.52
CA MET A 232 -10.01 -3.07 9.20
C MET A 232 -10.00 -4.53 8.74
N PHE A 233 -8.89 -5.24 8.94
CA PHE A 233 -8.79 -6.67 8.63
C PHE A 233 -9.83 -7.48 9.41
N HIS A 234 -9.89 -7.32 10.73
CA HIS A 234 -10.85 -8.04 11.57
C HIS A 234 -12.30 -7.67 11.24
N PHE A 235 -12.59 -6.40 10.97
CA PHE A 235 -13.93 -5.96 10.55
C PHE A 235 -14.44 -6.72 9.30
N ILE A 236 -13.57 -6.95 8.32
CA ILE A 236 -13.88 -7.74 7.12
C ILE A 236 -13.92 -9.23 7.45
N ALA A 237 -12.92 -9.75 8.16
CA ALA A 237 -12.82 -11.15 8.55
C ALA A 237 -14.04 -11.63 9.34
N ASP A 238 -14.59 -10.80 10.23
CA ASP A 238 -15.80 -11.11 11.00
C ASP A 238 -17.05 -11.26 10.12
N ARG A 239 -17.05 -10.65 8.92
CA ARG A 239 -18.20 -10.66 7.99
C ARG A 239 -18.10 -11.71 6.91
N ILE A 240 -16.89 -11.92 6.36
CA ILE A 240 -16.68 -12.82 5.23
C ILE A 240 -15.73 -13.98 5.54
N GLY A 241 -15.22 -14.08 6.76
CA GLY A 241 -14.24 -15.08 7.18
C GLY A 241 -12.80 -14.68 6.83
N THR A 242 -11.86 -15.06 7.69
CA THR A 242 -10.43 -14.74 7.58
C THR A 242 -9.82 -15.12 6.23
N GLU A 243 -10.15 -16.31 5.71
CA GLU A 243 -9.65 -16.82 4.42
C GLU A 243 -9.99 -15.92 3.23
N ARG A 244 -11.11 -15.17 3.31
CA ARG A 244 -11.57 -14.27 2.25
C ARG A 244 -11.22 -12.82 2.52
N ALA A 245 -10.81 -12.48 3.74
CA ALA A 245 -10.53 -11.10 4.15
C ALA A 245 -9.34 -10.46 3.41
N GLY A 246 -8.42 -11.29 2.91
CA GLY A 246 -7.28 -10.83 2.11
C GLY A 246 -7.60 -10.48 0.66
N PHE A 247 -8.82 -10.77 0.16
CA PHE A 247 -9.19 -10.58 -1.24
C PHE A 247 -8.15 -11.15 -2.22
N CYS A 248 -7.74 -12.40 -2.00
CA CYS A 248 -6.69 -13.07 -2.79
C CYS A 248 -5.34 -12.30 -2.84
N GLY A 249 -5.02 -11.55 -1.77
CA GLY A 249 -3.80 -10.75 -1.67
C GLY A 249 -3.98 -9.27 -2.03
N ASP A 250 -5.18 -8.85 -2.45
CA ASP A 250 -5.42 -7.47 -2.91
C ASP A 250 -5.77 -6.50 -1.77
N PHE A 251 -6.28 -7.02 -0.65
CA PHE A 251 -6.61 -6.27 0.57
C PHE A 251 -7.37 -4.96 0.32
N ASP A 252 -6.70 -3.81 0.45
CA ASP A 252 -7.31 -2.48 0.33
C ASP A 252 -7.47 -1.99 -1.11
N ILE A 253 -6.79 -2.62 -2.08
CA ILE A 253 -6.76 -2.18 -3.49
C ILE A 253 -8.17 -2.05 -4.08
N PRO A 254 -9.10 -3.02 -3.93
CA PRO A 254 -10.45 -2.89 -4.46
C PRO A 254 -11.17 -1.65 -3.91
N PHE A 255 -11.02 -1.35 -2.62
CA PHE A 255 -11.63 -0.17 -1.99
C PHE A 255 -11.00 1.14 -2.47
N GLN A 256 -9.72 1.14 -2.85
CA GLN A 256 -9.11 2.30 -3.51
C GLN A 256 -9.80 2.60 -4.84
N PHE A 257 -10.04 1.58 -5.68
CA PHE A 257 -10.74 1.76 -6.96
C PHE A 257 -12.18 2.21 -6.77
N ILE A 258 -12.92 1.57 -5.85
CA ILE A 258 -14.28 1.95 -5.51
C ILE A 258 -14.30 3.43 -5.11
N SER A 259 -13.38 3.88 -4.25
CA SER A 259 -13.32 5.27 -3.77
C SER A 259 -12.97 6.32 -4.82
N GLU A 260 -12.50 5.92 -6.01
CA GLU A 260 -12.11 6.81 -7.11
C GLU A 260 -13.17 6.90 -8.22
N ASP A 261 -14.18 6.03 -8.20
CA ASP A 261 -15.23 5.96 -9.21
C ASP A 261 -16.61 6.07 -8.54
N ASP A 262 -17.31 7.17 -8.83
CA ASP A 262 -18.61 7.47 -8.22
C ASP A 262 -19.68 6.44 -8.58
N ASP A 263 -19.62 5.86 -9.80
CA ASP A 263 -20.60 4.87 -10.25
C ASP A 263 -20.34 3.53 -9.57
N LEU A 264 -19.07 3.10 -9.47
CA LEU A 264 -18.69 1.92 -8.69
C LEU A 264 -19.01 2.10 -7.20
N THR A 265 -18.80 3.28 -6.65
CA THR A 265 -19.20 3.61 -5.28
C THR A 265 -20.70 3.43 -5.09
N ARG A 266 -21.54 4.02 -5.96
CA ARG A 266 -23.01 3.86 -5.84
C ARG A 266 -23.40 2.39 -5.96
N GLN A 267 -22.91 1.70 -6.98
CA GLN A 267 -23.22 0.29 -7.19
C GLN A 267 -22.84 -0.57 -5.98
N PHE A 268 -21.66 -0.34 -5.39
CA PHE A 268 -21.17 -1.08 -4.24
C PHE A 268 -22.11 -0.95 -3.03
N PHE A 269 -22.60 0.26 -2.73
CA PHE A 269 -23.50 0.49 -1.60
C PHE A 269 -24.99 0.21 -1.91
N ASP A 270 -25.43 0.40 -3.15
CA ASP A 270 -26.80 0.08 -3.58
C ASP A 270 -27.02 -1.45 -3.61
N THR A 271 -26.01 -2.21 -4.05
CA THR A 271 -26.06 -3.68 -4.02
C THR A 271 -26.02 -4.21 -2.58
N ALA A 272 -25.24 -3.59 -1.70
CA ALA A 272 -25.23 -3.92 -0.27
C ALA A 272 -26.61 -3.69 0.39
N THR A 273 -27.34 -2.66 -0.06
CA THR A 273 -28.70 -2.36 0.44
C THR A 273 -29.76 -3.36 -0.03
N LEU A 274 -29.52 -4.06 -1.15
CA LEU A 274 -30.42 -5.08 -1.69
C LEU A 274 -30.20 -6.45 -1.02
N ALA A 275 -28.96 -6.81 -0.69
CA ALA A 275 -28.66 -8.06 0.02
C ALA A 275 -29.28 -8.12 1.43
N ASP A 276 -29.43 -6.97 2.10
CA ASP A 276 -30.13 -6.88 3.39
C ASP A 276 -31.66 -6.99 3.28
N LYS A 277 -32.24 -6.90 2.07
CA LYS A 277 -33.69 -7.03 1.85
C LYS A 277 -34.14 -8.43 1.46
N ASP A 278 -33.24 -9.28 0.98
CA ASP A 278 -33.56 -10.67 0.63
C ASP A 278 -33.51 -11.62 1.85
N GLY A 279 -33.29 -11.08 3.06
CA GLY A 279 -33.23 -11.82 4.32
C GLY A 279 -34.51 -11.83 5.16
N ASP A 280 -35.60 -11.20 4.71
CA ASP A 280 -36.80 -10.96 5.52
C ASP A 280 -38.13 -11.32 4.80
N ASP A 281 -38.11 -12.36 3.95
CA ASP A 281 -39.34 -12.99 3.44
C ASP A 281 -39.54 -14.37 4.09
N GLU A 282 -39.74 -14.37 5.41
CA GLU A 282 -40.53 -15.41 6.07
C GLU A 282 -41.79 -14.80 6.69
N THR A 283 -42.94 -15.33 6.26
CA THR A 283 -44.27 -15.32 6.90
C THR A 283 -45.29 -14.30 6.36
N GLU A 284 -46.15 -14.78 5.46
CA GLU A 284 -47.59 -14.51 5.61
C GLU A 284 -48.40 -15.77 5.26
N TRP A 285 -48.71 -16.55 6.30
CA TRP A 285 -49.77 -17.53 6.27
C TRP A 285 -51.11 -16.79 6.21
N GLY A 286 -51.76 -16.84 5.05
CA GLY A 286 -53.16 -16.43 4.92
C GLY A 286 -54.08 -17.42 5.62
N GLU A 287 -54.46 -17.12 6.86
CA GLU A 287 -55.68 -17.64 7.46
C GLU A 287 -56.89 -17.00 6.75
N LEU A 288 -57.62 -17.79 5.97
CA LEU A 288 -59.01 -17.50 5.63
C LEU A 288 -59.90 -18.20 6.65
N VAL A 289 -60.58 -17.38 7.46
CA VAL A 289 -61.66 -17.76 8.35
C VAL A 289 -62.91 -18.07 7.51
N PHE A 290 -63.32 -19.34 7.48
CA PHE A 290 -64.67 -19.92 7.68
C PHE A 290 -64.76 -21.34 7.10
#